data_AF-A0A7J5DEF2-F1
#
_entry.id   AF-A0A7J5DEF2-F1
#
_cell.length_a   1.000
_cell.length_b   1.000
_cell.length_c   1.000
_cell.angle_alpha   90.00
_cell.angle_beta   90.00
_cell.angle_gamma   90.00
#
_symmetry.space_group_name_H-M   'P 1'
#
loop_
_entity.id
_entity.type
_entity.pdbx_description
1 polymer ?
#
loop_
_entity_poly.entity_id
_entity_poly.type
_entity_poly.pdbx_seq_one_letter_code
_entity_poly.pdbx_strand_id
1 'polypeptide(L)'
;AQTQALAFGKTPEEVRAEGVPEELVPHKTFEGNHPTTTILAAELTPSVLGQLIALYEHKVFVQGAIWNIDSFDQWGVELGKVLAKRVEPALTEGADVPGLDGSTKALVAKYRTLRGR
;
A
#
# COMPACT_ATOMS: atom_id res chain seq x y z
N ALA A 1 -1.41 -6.89 -24.00
CA ALA A 1 -1.66 -5.44 -24.12
C ALA A 1 -1.04 -4.66 -22.97
N GLN A 2 -1.53 -4.75 -21.72
CA GLN A 2 -1.04 -3.92 -20.61
C GLN A 2 0.46 -4.10 -20.27
N THR A 3 0.92 -5.33 -20.06
CA THR A 3 2.33 -5.61 -19.73
C THR A 3 3.29 -5.21 -20.86
N GLN A 4 2.82 -5.29 -22.11
CA GLN A 4 3.55 -4.82 -23.29
C GLN A 4 3.63 -3.28 -23.31
N ALA A 5 2.53 -2.58 -23.02
CA ALA A 5 2.52 -1.12 -22.94
C ALA A 5 3.43 -0.61 -21.82
N LEU A 6 3.45 -1.28 -20.67
CA LEU A 6 4.36 -0.96 -19.55
C LEU A 6 5.83 -1.19 -19.93
N ALA A 7 6.13 -2.27 -20.65
CA ALA A 7 7.50 -2.59 -21.05
C ALA A 7 8.06 -1.63 -22.10
N PHE A 8 7.27 -1.32 -23.14
CA PHE A 8 7.78 -0.62 -24.33
C PHE A 8 7.34 0.83 -24.43
N GLY A 9 6.28 1.22 -23.72
CA GLY A 9 5.75 2.57 -23.80
C GLY A 9 5.33 2.93 -25.22
N LYS A 10 5.57 4.19 -25.57
CA LYS A 10 5.27 4.81 -26.87
C LYS A 10 6.06 6.10 -27.01
N THR A 11 6.90 6.22 -28.02
CA THR A 11 7.83 7.36 -28.18
C THR A 11 7.12 8.61 -28.72
N PRO A 12 7.69 9.82 -28.54
CA PRO A 12 7.15 11.04 -29.14
C PRO A 12 6.98 10.95 -30.67
N GLU A 13 7.88 10.26 -31.37
CA GLU A 13 7.83 10.06 -32.83
C GLU A 13 6.61 9.21 -33.23
N GLU A 14 6.34 8.15 -32.48
CA GLU A 14 5.16 7.30 -32.68
C GLU A 14 3.86 8.07 -32.39
N VAL A 15 3.85 8.91 -31.36
CA VAL A 15 2.71 9.79 -31.04
C VAL A 15 2.47 10.82 -32.15
N ARG A 16 3.53 11.44 -32.69
CA ARG A 16 3.43 12.38 -33.83
C ARG A 16 2.91 11.69 -35.10
N ALA A 17 3.36 10.46 -35.36
CA ALA A 17 2.93 9.69 -36.54
C ALA A 17 1.42 9.38 -36.54
N GLU A 18 0.77 9.41 -35.37
CA GLU A 18 -0.68 9.28 -35.22
C GLU A 18 -1.47 10.56 -35.45
N GLY A 19 -0.79 11.66 -35.81
CA GLY A 19 -1.43 12.95 -36.07
C GLY A 19 -1.86 13.69 -34.79
N VAL A 20 -1.24 13.38 -33.65
CA VAL A 20 -1.45 14.11 -32.40
C VAL A 20 -0.88 15.53 -32.53
N PRO A 21 -1.63 16.59 -32.17
CA PRO A 21 -1.11 17.95 -32.12
C PRO A 21 0.15 18.06 -31.24
N GLU A 22 1.16 18.82 -31.68
CA GLU A 22 2.47 18.86 -31.03
C GLU A 22 2.38 19.22 -29.54
N GLU A 23 1.45 20.10 -29.15
CA GLU A 23 1.19 20.48 -27.77
C GLU A 23 0.68 19.33 -26.88
N LEU A 24 0.12 18.27 -27.49
CA LEU A 24 -0.37 17.08 -26.79
C LEU A 24 0.63 15.93 -26.79
N VAL A 25 1.72 16.00 -27.55
CA VAL A 25 2.73 14.93 -27.67
C VAL A 25 3.34 14.56 -26.30
N PRO A 26 3.76 15.51 -25.45
CA PRO A 26 4.33 15.18 -24.14
C PRO A 26 3.33 14.47 -23.22
N HIS A 27 2.04 14.79 -23.34
CA HIS A 27 0.97 14.21 -22.53
C HIS A 27 0.54 12.80 -22.98
N LYS A 28 0.97 12.38 -24.18
CA LYS A 28 0.62 11.07 -24.78
C LYS A 28 1.83 10.17 -25.03
N THR A 29 3.02 10.62 -24.67
CA THR A 29 4.25 9.83 -24.66
C THR A 29 4.24 8.91 -23.45
N PHE A 30 4.64 7.66 -23.63
CA PHE A 30 4.79 6.69 -22.55
C PHE A 30 6.25 6.24 -22.54
N GLU A 31 6.96 6.45 -21.43
CA GLU A 31 8.40 6.14 -21.35
C GLU A 31 8.71 4.64 -21.42
N GLY A 32 7.74 3.79 -21.04
CA GLY A 32 7.95 2.35 -20.97
C GLY A 32 8.97 2.00 -19.88
N ASN A 33 9.72 0.92 -20.08
CA ASN A 33 10.73 0.44 -19.12
C ASN A 33 10.17 0.17 -17.71
N HIS A 34 8.89 -0.21 -17.62
CA HIS A 34 8.24 -0.65 -16.39
C HIS A 34 8.21 -2.18 -16.35
N PRO A 35 9.07 -2.83 -15.53
CA PRO A 35 9.16 -4.29 -15.51
C PRO A 35 7.90 -4.90 -14.92
N THR A 36 7.46 -6.02 -15.50
CA THR A 36 6.31 -6.79 -15.01
C THR A 36 6.63 -8.29 -14.97
N THR A 37 5.97 -9.03 -14.08
CA THR A 37 5.94 -10.49 -14.09
C THR A 37 4.52 -10.92 -14.42
N THR A 38 4.34 -11.72 -15.48
CA THR A 38 3.04 -12.30 -15.83
C THR A 38 3.01 -13.76 -15.39
N ILE A 39 2.11 -14.10 -14.48
CA ILE A 39 1.87 -15.48 -14.04
C ILE A 39 0.55 -15.91 -14.66
N LEU A 40 0.58 -16.93 -15.51
CA LEU A 40 -0.59 -17.47 -16.19
C LEU A 40 -0.88 -18.89 -15.69
N ALA A 41 -2.10 -19.12 -15.21
CA ALA A 41 -2.62 -20.43 -14.87
C ALA A 41 -3.82 -20.75 -15.76
N ALA A 42 -4.09 -22.04 -16.00
CA ALA A 42 -5.20 -22.47 -16.85
C ALA A 42 -6.58 -22.11 -16.26
N GLU A 43 -6.74 -22.28 -14.95
CA GLU A 43 -7.97 -21.99 -14.21
C GLU A 43 -7.63 -21.69 -12.74
N LEU A 44 -8.43 -20.83 -12.10
CA LEU A 44 -8.36 -20.60 -10.66
C LEU A 44 -9.08 -21.74 -9.90
N THR A 45 -8.35 -22.82 -9.66
CA THR A 45 -8.80 -23.93 -8.81
C THR A 45 -8.28 -23.75 -7.37
N PRO A 46 -8.83 -24.47 -6.36
CA PRO A 46 -8.29 -24.45 -4.99
C PRO A 46 -6.79 -24.78 -4.93
N SER A 47 -6.34 -25.71 -5.77
CA SER A 47 -4.91 -26.06 -5.89
C SER A 47 -4.09 -24.89 -6.43
N VAL A 48 -4.53 -24.24 -7.52
CA VAL A 48 -3.81 -23.10 -8.11
C VAL A 48 -3.78 -21.92 -7.14
N LEU A 49 -4.86 -21.66 -6.42
CA LEU A 49 -4.88 -20.64 -5.37
C LEU A 49 -3.84 -20.93 -4.29
N GLY A 50 -3.77 -22.18 -3.80
CA GLY A 50 -2.74 -22.60 -2.85
C GLY A 50 -1.31 -22.41 -3.37
N GLN A 51 -1.07 -22.71 -4.64
CA GLN A 51 0.22 -22.47 -5.29
C GLN A 51 0.59 -20.97 -5.35
N LEU A 52 -0.39 -20.11 -5.67
CA LEU A 52 -0.16 -18.66 -5.68
C LEU A 52 0.13 -18.11 -4.29
N ILE A 53 -0.57 -18.58 -3.25
CA ILE A 53 -0.29 -18.20 -1.86
C ILE A 53 1.14 -18.62 -1.49
N ALA A 54 1.48 -19.90 -1.68
CA ALA A 54 2.80 -20.43 -1.35
C ALA A 54 3.93 -19.73 -2.12
N LEU A 55 3.69 -19.36 -3.39
CA LEU A 55 4.63 -18.57 -4.19
C LEU A 55 4.98 -17.23 -3.50
N TYR A 56 3.97 -16.51 -3.00
CA TYR A 56 4.21 -15.23 -2.34
C TYR A 56 4.76 -15.38 -0.91
N GLU A 57 4.36 -16.42 -0.17
CA GLU A 57 4.96 -16.75 1.14
C GLU A 57 6.47 -17.01 1.00
N HIS A 58 6.86 -17.83 0.03
CA HIS A 58 8.28 -18.13 -0.20
C HIS A 58 9.05 -16.94 -0.80
N LYS A 59 8.41 -16.10 -1.63
CA LYS A 59 9.02 -14.84 -2.09
C LYS A 59 9.37 -13.95 -0.90
N VAL A 60 8.42 -13.73 0.02
CA VAL A 60 8.64 -12.89 1.21
C VAL A 60 9.71 -13.50 2.11
N PHE A 61 9.66 -14.81 2.34
CA PHE A 61 10.68 -15.53 3.13
C PHE A 61 12.09 -15.33 2.54
N VAL A 62 12.27 -15.55 1.23
CA VAL A 62 13.58 -15.41 0.58
C VAL A 62 14.09 -13.97 0.70
N GLN A 63 13.24 -12.96 0.53
CA GLN A 63 13.62 -11.56 0.71
C GLN A 63 14.09 -11.29 2.15
N GLY A 64 13.36 -11.79 3.14
CA GLY A 64 13.75 -11.70 4.56
C GLY A 64 15.08 -12.35 4.87
N ALA A 65 15.31 -13.55 4.33
CA ALA A 65 16.57 -14.28 4.48
C ALA A 65 17.75 -13.52 3.86
N ILE A 66 17.57 -12.91 2.68
CA ILE A 66 18.60 -12.07 2.03
C ILE A 66 18.91 -10.83 2.88
N TRP A 67 17.89 -10.19 3.44
CA TRP A 67 18.07 -9.00 4.28
C TRP A 67 18.47 -9.30 5.72
N ASN A 68 18.56 -10.58 6.09
CA ASN A 68 18.88 -11.03 7.44
C ASN A 68 17.95 -10.42 8.51
N ILE A 69 16.64 -10.45 8.24
CA ILE A 69 15.59 -10.00 9.17
C ILE A 69 14.66 -11.16 9.54
N ASP A 70 14.05 -11.08 10.72
CA ASP A 70 12.97 -12.00 11.09
C ASP A 70 11.67 -11.60 10.38
N SER A 71 11.23 -12.43 9.43
CA SER A 71 9.98 -12.20 8.68
C SER A 71 8.74 -12.78 9.36
N PHE A 72 8.92 -13.39 10.53
CA PHE A 72 7.87 -14.08 11.27
C PHE A 72 7.51 -13.39 12.59
N ASP A 73 8.18 -12.30 12.93
CA ASP A 73 7.80 -11.44 14.05
C ASP A 73 6.93 -10.24 13.61
N GLN A 74 6.30 -9.58 14.60
CA GLN A 74 5.52 -8.38 14.38
C GLN A 74 5.56 -7.40 15.55
N TRP A 75 6.72 -7.21 16.20
CA TRP A 75 6.81 -6.42 17.44
C TRP A 75 6.29 -4.98 17.32
N GLY A 76 6.39 -4.38 16.14
CA GLY A 76 5.96 -3.00 15.88
C GLY A 76 4.47 -2.71 16.14
N VAL A 77 3.62 -3.75 16.28
CA VAL A 77 2.18 -3.56 16.52
C VAL A 77 1.84 -3.30 17.99
N GLU A 78 2.73 -3.63 18.92
CA GLU A 78 2.39 -3.69 20.35
C GLU A 78 2.18 -2.32 20.98
N LEU A 79 3.04 -1.34 20.65
CA LEU A 79 2.91 0.01 21.19
C LEU A 79 1.57 0.65 20.79
N GLY A 80 1.15 0.48 19.53
CA GLY A 80 -0.13 0.98 19.05
C GLY A 80 -1.33 0.41 19.82
N LYS A 81 -1.32 -0.90 20.12
CA LYS A 81 -2.35 -1.54 20.93
C LYS A 81 -2.41 -0.98 22.35
N VAL A 82 -1.26 -0.75 22.98
CA VAL A 82 -1.17 -0.17 24.33
C VAL A 82 -1.68 1.28 24.34
N LEU A 83 -1.25 2.08 23.37
CA LEU A 83 -1.67 3.48 23.26
C LEU A 83 -3.17 3.61 22.97
N ALA A 84 -3.73 2.75 22.11
CA ALA A 84 -5.17 2.74 21.82
C ALA A 84 -5.99 2.49 23.09
N LYS A 85 -5.63 1.46 23.88
CA LYS A 85 -6.29 1.16 25.17
C LYS A 85 -6.18 2.30 26.17
N ARG A 86 -5.06 3.03 26.18
CA ARG A 86 -4.86 4.18 27.07
C ARG A 86 -5.73 5.38 26.67
N VAL A 87 -5.94 5.60 25.37
CA VAL A 87 -6.74 6.73 24.86
C VAL A 87 -8.25 6.45 24.93
N GLU A 88 -8.65 5.18 24.91
CA GLU A 88 -10.06 4.76 24.91
C GLU A 88 -10.94 5.47 25.97
N PRO A 89 -10.58 5.53 27.27
CA PRO A 89 -11.41 6.21 28.28
C PRO A 89 -11.57 7.71 28.03
N ALA A 90 -10.55 8.37 27.47
CA ALA A 90 -10.64 9.79 27.11
C ALA A 90 -11.68 10.01 25.99
N LEU A 91 -11.76 9.08 25.04
CA LEU A 91 -12.72 9.13 23.93
C LEU A 91 -14.14 8.76 24.37
N THR A 92 -14.30 7.70 25.17
CA THR A 92 -15.61 7.12 25.51
C THR A 92 -16.26 7.80 26.70
N GLU A 93 -15.52 7.96 27.79
CA GLU A 93 -16.00 8.41 29.10
C GLU A 93 -15.66 9.88 29.38
N GLY A 94 -14.65 10.42 28.69
CA GLY A 94 -14.20 11.81 28.90
C GLY A 94 -13.25 11.92 30.08
N ALA A 95 -12.65 10.80 30.48
CA ALA A 95 -11.66 10.75 31.54
C ALA A 95 -10.44 11.61 31.18
N ASP A 96 -9.88 12.31 32.18
CA ASP A 96 -8.58 12.95 32.03
C ASP A 96 -7.48 11.89 32.09
N VAL A 97 -6.86 11.64 30.94
CA VAL A 97 -5.78 10.65 30.82
C VAL A 97 -4.44 11.39 30.91
N PRO A 98 -3.65 11.18 31.98
CA PRO A 98 -2.39 11.88 32.17
C PRO A 98 -1.39 11.47 31.08
N GLY A 99 -0.54 12.40 30.65
CA GLY A 99 0.55 12.16 29.71
C GLY A 99 0.13 12.00 28.23
N LEU A 100 -1.08 12.42 27.85
CA LEU A 100 -1.40 12.72 26.46
C LEU A 100 -0.75 14.04 26.05
N ASP A 101 -0.15 14.08 24.85
CA ASP A 101 0.41 15.29 24.26
C ASP A 101 -0.71 16.25 23.80
N GLY A 102 -0.32 17.51 23.50
CA GLY A 102 -1.26 18.56 23.13
C GLY A 102 -2.06 18.27 21.85
N SER A 103 -1.44 17.60 20.86
CA SER A 103 -2.12 17.23 19.61
C SER A 103 -3.20 16.18 19.89
N THR A 104 -2.84 15.11 20.61
CA THR A 104 -3.77 14.04 20.96
C THR A 104 -4.94 14.56 21.80
N LYS A 105 -4.68 15.44 22.78
CA LYS A 105 -5.74 16.08 23.58
C LYS A 105 -6.71 16.91 22.74
N ALA A 106 -6.18 17.72 21.82
CA ALA A 106 -7.02 18.55 20.94
C ALA A 106 -7.91 17.68 20.03
N LEU A 107 -7.39 16.58 19.52
CA LEU A 107 -8.14 15.64 18.69
C LEU A 107 -9.22 14.89 19.49
N VAL A 108 -8.92 14.44 20.71
CA VAL A 108 -9.91 13.83 21.60
C VAL A 108 -11.06 14.79 21.88
N ALA A 109 -10.74 16.04 22.26
CA ALA A 109 -11.76 17.07 22.51
C ALA A 109 -12.64 17.32 21.27
N LYS A 110 -12.01 17.48 20.10
CA LYS A 110 -12.74 17.66 18.83
C LYS A 110 -13.64 16.46 18.51
N TYR A 111 -13.13 15.24 18.67
CA TYR A 111 -13.88 14.01 18.46
C TYR A 111 -15.14 13.95 19.33
N ARG A 112 -15.00 14.26 20.63
CA ARG A 112 -16.13 14.23 21.57
C ARG A 112 -17.21 15.25 21.22
N THR A 113 -16.82 16.49 20.91
CA THR A 113 -17.75 17.52 20.42
C THR A 113 -18.53 17.06 19.19
N LEU A 114 -17.86 16.44 18.21
CA LEU A 114 -18.50 15.91 17.01
C LEU A 114 -19.45 14.74 17.30
N ARG A 115 -19.24 14.01 18.40
CA ARG A 115 -20.09 12.89 18.86
C ARG A 115 -21.17 13.32 19.85
N GLY A 116 -21.29 14.61 20.16
CA GLY A 116 -22.26 15.15 21.13
C GLY A 116 -21.98 14.70 22.58
N ARG A 117 -20.71 14.56 22.96
CA ARG A 117 -20.23 14.16 24.29
C ARG A 117 -19.18 15.11 24.84
#